data_AF-A0A173V162-F1
#
_entry.id   AF-A0A173V162-F1
#
_cell.length_a   1.000
_cell.length_b   1.000
_cell.length_c   1.000
_cell.angle_alpha   90.00
_cell.angle_beta   90.00
_cell.angle_gamma   90.00
#
_symmetry.space_group_name_H-M   'P 1'
#
loop_
_entity.id
_entity.type
_entity.pdbx_description
1 polymer ?
#
loop_
_entity_poly.entity_id
_entity_poly.type
_entity_poly.pdbx_seq_one_letter_code
_entity_poly.pdbx_strand_id
1 'polypeptide(L)' 'MEELKTIMQKFVASGWDLIAIPAQQWLDGKSDKESLISAIKQADEECGSCGCELDPLYKRALELL' A
#
# COMPACT_ATOMS: atom_id res chain seq x y z
N MET A 1 -9.63 -9.88 4.43
CA MET A 1 -10.04 -8.88 3.41
C MET A 1 -10.23 -7.49 4.03
N GLU A 2 -10.94 -7.35 5.15
CA GLU A 2 -11.13 -6.05 5.84
C GLU A 2 -9.81 -5.40 6.30
N GLU A 3 -8.84 -6.19 6.75
CA GLU A 3 -7.51 -5.69 7.14
C GLU A 3 -6.78 -5.04 5.95
N LEU A 4 -6.67 -5.74 4.83
CA LEU A 4 -6.03 -5.22 3.61
C LEU A 4 -6.73 -3.94 3.13
N LYS A 5 -8.07 -3.92 3.16
CA LYS A 5 -8.86 -2.73 2.81
C LYS A 5 -8.53 -1.54 3.72
N THR A 6 -8.39 -1.76 5.02
CA THR A 6 -7.99 -0.73 5.98
C THR A 6 -6.58 -0.20 5.69
N ILE A 7 -5.65 -1.09 5.33
CA ILE A 7 -4.29 -0.69 4.92
C ILE A 7 -4.33 0.17 3.65
N MET A 8 -5.11 -0.23 2.64
CA MET A 8 -5.27 0.56 1.41
C MET A 8 -5.84 1.96 1.70
N GLN A 9 -6.80 2.08 2.61
CA GLN A 9 -7.33 3.39 3.02
C GLN A 9 -6.26 4.27 3.68
N LYS A 10 -5.37 3.69 4.50
CA LYS A 10 -4.21 4.42 5.07
C LYS A 10 -3.22 4.84 4.00
N PHE A 11 -2.97 3.99 3.00
CA PHE A 11 -2.12 4.33 1.86
C PHE A 11 -2.69 5.49 1.04
N VAL A 12 -3.99 5.50 0.77
CA VAL A 12 -4.67 6.64 0.13
C VAL A 12 -4.56 7.90 0.99
N ALA A 13 -4.79 7.79 2.29
CA ALA A 13 -4.72 8.91 3.22
C ALA A 13 -3.31 9.49 3.41
N SER A 14 -2.26 8.72 3.09
CA SER A 14 -0.88 9.21 3.14
C SER A 14 -0.61 10.36 2.16
N GLY A 15 -1.40 10.46 1.08
CA GLY A 15 -1.19 11.44 0.02
C GLY A 15 0.08 11.23 -0.81
N TRP A 16 0.81 10.13 -0.58
CA TRP A 16 2.00 9.82 -1.36
C TRP A 16 1.62 9.06 -2.63
N ASP A 17 1.70 9.73 -3.77
CA ASP A 17 1.23 9.21 -5.06
C ASP A 17 1.74 7.81 -5.39
N LEU A 18 2.98 7.46 -4.99
CA LEU A 18 3.56 6.13 -5.20
C LEU A 18 2.65 5.01 -4.69
N ILE A 19 2.01 5.19 -3.54
CA ILE A 19 1.16 4.17 -2.91
C ILE A 19 -0.33 4.53 -2.94
N ALA A 20 -0.64 5.83 -2.89
CA ALA A 20 -2.01 6.32 -2.77
C ALA A 20 -2.81 6.01 -4.04
N ILE A 21 -2.21 6.20 -5.22
CA ILE A 21 -2.89 5.94 -6.49
C ILE A 21 -3.15 4.43 -6.68
N PRO A 22 -2.14 3.53 -6.54
CA PRO A 22 -2.39 2.09 -6.65
C PRO A 22 -3.39 1.56 -5.60
N ALA A 23 -3.32 2.06 -4.36
CA ALA A 23 -4.25 1.67 -3.30
C ALA A 23 -5.69 2.09 -3.61
N GLN A 24 -5.91 3.31 -4.14
CA GLN A 24 -7.24 3.75 -4.57
C GLN A 24 -7.76 2.90 -5.73
N GLN A 25 -6.92 2.59 -6.72
CA GLN A 25 -7.30 1.71 -7.82
C GLN A 25 -7.70 0.31 -7.33
N TRP A 26 -7.05 -0.19 -6.29
CA TRP A 26 -7.40 -1.49 -5.69
C TRP A 26 -8.75 -1.42 -4.99
N LEU A 27 -9.01 -0.35 -4.21
CA LEU A 27 -10.31 -0.12 -3.57
C LEU A 27 -11.46 0.02 -4.59
N ASP A 28 -11.16 0.60 -5.75
CA ASP A 28 -12.10 0.74 -6.87
C ASP A 28 -12.33 -0.56 -7.66
N GLY A 29 -11.57 -1.62 -7.40
CA GLY A 29 -11.60 -2.86 -8.18
C GLY A 29 -11.01 -2.72 -9.60
N LYS A 30 -10.18 -1.69 -9.83
CA LYS A 30 -9.54 -1.36 -11.12
C LYS A 30 -8.04 -1.69 -11.16
N SER A 31 -7.47 -2.11 -10.03
CA SER A 31 -6.03 -2.38 -9.91
C SER A 31 -5.63 -3.65 -10.63
N ASP A 32 -4.50 -3.58 -11.32
CA ASP A 32 -3.68 -4.74 -11.59
C ASP A 32 -2.94 -5.13 -10.29
N LYS A 33 -2.94 -6.42 -9.94
CA LYS A 33 -2.35 -6.92 -8.68
C LYS A 33 -0.83 -6.74 -8.69
N GLU A 34 -0.18 -6.93 -9.83
CA GLU A 34 1.28 -6.81 -9.94
C GLU A 34 1.73 -5.37 -9.76
N SER A 35 1.02 -4.42 -10.36
CA SER A 35 1.25 -2.99 -10.20
C SER A 35 1.17 -2.54 -8.74
N LEU A 36 0.16 -3.01 -7.98
CA LEU A 36 0.05 -2.71 -6.55
C LEU A 36 1.21 -3.31 -5.74
N ILE A 37 1.56 -4.58 -6.00
CA ILE A 37 2.69 -5.24 -5.30
C ILE A 37 4.00 -4.49 -5.57
N SER A 38 4.24 -4.07 -6.81
CA SER A 38 5.44 -3.31 -7.18
C SER A 38 5.52 -1.97 -6.43
N ALA A 39 4.40 -1.23 -6.38
CA ALA A 39 4.33 0.04 -5.67
C ALA A 39 4.58 -0.12 -4.16
N ILE A 40 4.01 -1.15 -3.53
CA ILE A 40 4.20 -1.41 -2.10
C ILE A 40 5.65 -1.80 -1.80
N LYS A 41 6.29 -2.61 -2.66
CA LYS A 41 7.71 -2.97 -2.50
C LYS A 41 8.62 -1.75 -2.60
N GLN A 42 8.38 -0.87 -3.58
CA GLN A 42 9.15 0.36 -3.71
C GLN A 42 8.95 1.27 -2.48
N ALA A 43 7.72 1.37 -1.97
CA ALA A 43 7.44 2.14 -0.76
C ALA A 43 8.11 1.58 0.50
N ASP A 44 8.19 0.25 0.62
CA ASP A 44 8.93 -0.42 1.69
C ASP A 44 10.45 -0.18 1.57
N GLU A 45 10.98 -0.12 0.37
CA GLU A 45 12.40 0.21 0.15
C GLU A 45 12.70 1.67 0.54
N GLU A 46 11.82 2.60 0.17
CA GLU A 46 12.02 4.04 0.40
C GLU A 46 11.68 4.50 1.84
N CYS A 47 10.67 3.91 2.50
CA CYS A 47 10.25 4.29 3.87
C CYS A 47 9.90 3.10 4.78
N GLY A 48 10.16 1.86 4.40
CA GLY A 48 9.91 0.67 5.23
C GLY A 48 10.96 0.45 6.33
N SER A 49 11.69 1.49 6.70
CA SER A 49 12.58 1.51 7.88
C SER A 49 12.69 2.93 8.47
N CYS A 50 11.79 3.84 8.06
CA CYS A 50 11.82 5.24 8.50
C CYS A 50 11.14 5.44 9.87
N GLY A 51 10.50 4.39 10.42
CA GLY A 51 9.81 4.43 11.72
C GLY A 51 8.45 5.14 11.69
N CYS A 52 7.92 5.47 10.50
CA CYS A 52 6.58 6.05 10.36
C CYS A 52 5.49 4.98 10.55
N GLU A 53 4.24 5.43 10.66
CA GLU A 53 3.11 4.50 10.83
C GLU A 53 2.86 3.58 9.62
N LEU A 54 3.38 3.93 8.44
CA LEU A 54 3.21 3.16 7.21
C LEU A 54 4.22 2.01 7.08
N ASP A 55 5.36 2.11 7.76
CA ASP A 55 6.46 1.13 7.72
C ASP A 55 5.98 -0.33 7.94
N PRO A 56 5.26 -0.66 9.03
CA PRO A 56 4.77 -2.03 9.21
C PRO A 56 3.67 -2.41 8.20
N LEU A 57 2.98 -1.43 7.61
CA LEU A 57 1.84 -1.67 6.74
C LEU A 57 2.25 -2.15 5.37
N TYR A 58 3.41 -1.75 4.85
CA TYR A 58 3.91 -2.24 3.56
C TYR A 58 4.10 -3.76 3.57
N LYS A 59 4.85 -4.24 4.57
CA LYS A 59 5.12 -5.68 4.78
C LYS A 59 3.82 -6.44 5.00
N ARG A 60 2.93 -5.89 5.83
CA ARG A 60 1.63 -6.52 6.10
C ARG A 60 0.73 -6.58 4.88
N ALA A 61 0.72 -5.55 4.04
CA ALA A 61 -0.04 -5.56 2.79
C ALA A 61 0.47 -6.65 1.85
N LEU A 62 1.79 -6.84 1.74
CA LEU A 62 2.41 -7.88 0.91
C LEU A 62 2.06 -9.30 1.37
N GLU A 63 1.90 -9.54 2.67
CA GLU A 63 1.46 -10.84 3.20
C GLU A 63 -0.01 -11.16 2.88
N LEU A 64 -0.84 -10.13 2.71
CA LEU A 64 -2.28 -10.26 2.52
C LEU A 64 -2.72 -10.28 1.04
N LEU A 65 -1.81 -9.93 0.12
CA LEU A 65 -2.04 -9.86 -1.32
C LEU A 65 -1.71 -11.19 -2.01
#